data_AF-A0A1V4GVY6-F1
#
_entry.id   AF-A0A1V4GVY6-F1
#
_cell.length_a   1.000
_cell.length_b   1.000
_cell.length_c   1.000
_cell.angle_alpha   90.00
_cell.angle_beta   90.00
_cell.angle_gamma   90.00
#
_symmetry.space_group_name_H-M   'P 1'
#
loop_
_entity.id
_entity.type
_entity.pdbx_description
1 polymer ?
#
loop_
_entity_poly.entity_id
_entity_poly.type
_entity_poly.pdbx_seq_one_letter_code
_entity_poly.pdbx_strand_id
1 'polypeptide(L)' 'MERLQDNTGLSGVINHKGDVIIPALYKDIELWDEYVIVTTDDGQYGVLSYENKWLIKPQAHRLKPMNSGVYFGGLSFGL' A
#
# COMPACT_ATOMS: atom_id res chain seq x y z
N MET A 1 10.67 -0.12 -8.71
CA MET A 1 9.22 -0.40 -8.68
C MET A 1 8.50 0.86 -9.10
N GLU A 2 7.41 0.76 -9.84
CA GLU A 2 6.67 1.91 -10.37
C GLU A 2 5.17 1.74 -10.15
N ARG A 3 4.44 2.87 -10.13
CA ARG A 3 2.98 2.86 -10.04
C ARG A 3 2.39 2.41 -11.37
N LEU A 4 1.57 1.37 -11.31
CA LEU A 4 0.65 0.97 -12.36
C LEU A 4 -0.70 1.63 -12.10
N GLN A 5 -1.28 2.29 -13.10
CA GLN A 5 -2.67 2.77 -13.05
C GLN A 5 -3.44 2.18 -14.22
N ASP A 6 -4.60 1.59 -13.95
CA ASP A 6 -5.47 1.05 -14.99
C ASP A 6 -6.39 2.13 -15.58
N ASN A 7 -7.25 1.74 -16.54
CA ASN A 7 -8.22 2.64 -17.17
C ASN A 7 -9.41 3.00 -16.27
N THR A 8 -9.56 2.36 -15.11
CA THR A 8 -10.61 2.66 -14.13
C THR A 8 -10.13 3.64 -13.05
N GLY A 9 -8.82 3.91 -13.01
CA GLY A 9 -8.17 4.79 -12.04
C GLY A 9 -7.60 4.05 -10.84
N LEU A 10 -7.74 2.71 -10.78
CA LEU A 10 -7.17 1.88 -9.74
C LEU A 10 -5.66 1.72 -9.95
N SER A 11 -4.97 1.51 -8.84
CA SER A 11 -3.52 1.59 -8.73
C SER A 11 -2.94 0.29 -8.19
N GLY A 12 -1.79 -0.08 -8.73
CA GLY A 12 -1.00 -1.25 -8.40
C GLY A 12 0.49 -0.98 -8.63
N VAL A 13 1.31 -2.01 -8.58
CA VAL A 13 2.76 -1.90 -8.72
C VAL A 13 3.27 -2.79 -9.83
N ILE A 14 4.13 -2.22 -10.65
CA ILE A 14 4.85 -2.91 -11.72
C ILE A 14 6.36 -2.79 -11.47
N ASN A 15 7.13 -3.79 -11.88
CA ASN A 15 8.59 -3.70 -11.88
C ASN A 15 9.09 -3.11 -13.23
N HIS A 16 10.38 -2.78 -13.32
CA HIS A 16 10.97 -2.23 -14.55
C HIS A 16 11.04 -3.23 -15.72
N LYS A 17 10.71 -4.50 -15.49
CA LYS A 17 10.59 -5.53 -16.54
C LYS A 17 9.18 -5.59 -17.12
N GLY A 18 8.23 -4.87 -16.54
CA GLY A 18 6.82 -4.93 -16.93
C GLY A 18 6.00 -5.98 -16.19
N ASP A 19 6.56 -6.67 -15.18
CA ASP A 19 5.80 -7.64 -14.39
C ASP A 19 4.96 -6.91 -13.33
N VAL A 20 3.68 -7.27 -13.25
CA VAL A 20 2.78 -6.77 -12.21
C VAL A 20 3.09 -7.46 -10.88
N ILE A 21 3.54 -6.68 -9.90
CA ILE A 21 3.87 -7.11 -8.55
C ILE A 21 2.65 -7.03 -7.64
N ILE A 22 1.93 -5.91 -7.72
CA ILE A 22 0.66 -5.70 -7.02
C ILE A 22 -0.38 -5.33 -8.09
N PRO A 23 -1.47 -6.09 -8.24
CA PRO A 23 -2.50 -5.77 -9.22
C PRO A 23 -3.17 -4.41 -8.95
N ALA A 24 -3.69 -3.76 -9.98
CA ALA A 24 -4.39 -2.48 -9.88
C ALA A 24 -5.78 -2.65 -9.23
N LEU A 25 -5.81 -2.80 -7.90
CA LEU A 25 -7.02 -3.07 -7.10
C LEU A 25 -7.31 -1.98 -6.07
N TYR A 26 -6.42 -0.99 -5.94
CA TYR A 26 -6.46 -0.01 -4.86
C TYR A 26 -6.77 1.37 -5.41
N LYS A 27 -7.54 2.16 -4.66
CA LYS A 27 -7.87 3.53 -5.01
C LYS A 27 -6.62 4.41 -5.08
N ASP A 28 -5.68 4.15 -4.18
CA ASP A 28 -4.39 4.83 -4.16
C ASP A 28 -3.30 3.93 -3.59
N ILE A 29 -2.05 4.21 -3.97
CA ILE A 29 -0.87 3.54 -3.41
C ILE A 29 0.26 4.54 -3.16
N GLU A 30 1.08 4.23 -2.17
CA GLU A 30 2.33 4.94 -1.88
C GLU A 30 3.47 3.91 -1.82
N LEU A 31 4.49 4.11 -2.65
CA LEU A 31 5.65 3.22 -2.75
C LEU A 31 6.70 3.64 -1.73
N TRP A 32 7.12 2.69 -0.91
CA TRP A 32 8.27 2.82 -0.02
C TRP A 32 9.34 1.78 -0.42
N ASP A 33 10.55 1.92 0.10
CA ASP A 33 11.67 1.06 -0.29
C ASP A 33 11.38 -0.43 -0.05
N GLU A 34 10.67 -0.76 1.04
CA GLU A 34 10.44 -2.16 1.46
C GLU A 34 8.97 -2.61 1.39
N TYR A 35 8.03 -1.66 1.31
CA TYR A 35 6.60 -1.95 1.35
C TYR A 35 5.78 -0.95 0.53
N VAL A 36 4.49 -1.24 0.41
CA VAL A 36 3.53 -0.41 -0.30
C VAL A 36 2.36 -0.14 0.63
N ILE A 37 2.06 1.14 0.87
CA ILE A 37 0.82 1.53 1.55
C ILE A 37 -0.27 1.56 0.49
N VAL A 38 -1.42 0.96 0.79
CA VAL A 38 -2.56 0.91 -0.12
C VAL A 38 -3.79 1.52 0.54
N THR A 39 -4.56 2.26 -0.26
CA THR A 39 -5.88 2.76 0.11
C THR A 39 -6.93 2.01 -0.70
N THR A 40 -7.85 1.32 -0.02
CA THR A 40 -8.99 0.64 -0.65
C THR A 40 -10.07 1.64 -1.07
N ASP A 41 -11.01 1.20 -1.90
CA ASP A 41 -12.12 2.07 -2.34
C ASP A 41 -12.99 2.55 -1.16
N ASP A 42 -13.19 1.69 -0.16
CA ASP A 42 -13.88 1.98 1.10
C ASP A 42 -13.10 2.93 2.04
N GLY A 43 -11.95 3.45 1.62
CA GLY A 43 -11.13 4.38 2.41
C GLY A 43 -10.33 3.72 3.53
N GLN A 44 -10.22 2.39 3.53
CA GLN A 44 -9.37 1.65 4.47
C GLN A 44 -7.92 1.65 4.00
N TYR A 45 -7.00 1.63 4.95
CA TYR A 45 -5.56 1.65 4.67
C TYR A 45 -4.90 0.35 5.11
N GLY A 46 -4.00 -0.18 4.27
CA GLY A 46 -3.20 -1.36 4.57
C GLY A 46 -1.77 -1.23 4.07
N VAL A 47 -0.94 -2.21 4.43
CA VAL A 47 0.47 -2.28 4.05
C VAL A 47 0.76 -3.65 3.46
N LEU A 48 1.32 -3.68 2.26
CA LEU A 48 1.77 -4.87 1.54
C LEU A 48 3.28 -4.89 1.41
N SER A 49 3.89 -6.07 1.48
CA SER A 49 5.25 -6.26 0.96
C SER A 49 5.23 -6.37 -0.56
N TYR A 50 6.38 -6.19 -1.21
CA TYR A 50 6.53 -6.48 -2.64
C TYR A 50 6.42 -7.98 -2.99
N GLU A 51 6.30 -8.86 -2.00
CA GLU A 51 5.89 -10.26 -2.22
C GLU A 51 4.36 -10.43 -2.24
N ASN A 52 3.61 -9.32 -2.28
CA ASN A 52 2.15 -9.27 -2.23
C ASN A 52 1.56 -9.92 -0.96
N LYS A 53 2.27 -9.79 0.18
CA LYS A 53 1.81 -10.25 1.50
C LYS A 53 1.36 -9.06 2.34
N TRP A 54 0.23 -9.21 3.03
CA TRP A 54 -0.22 -8.22 4.00
C TRP A 54 0.73 -8.18 5.20
N LEU A 55 1.47 -7.08 5.34
CA LEU A 55 2.12 -6.72 6.60
C LEU A 55 1.06 -6.17 7.56
N ILE A 56 0.13 -5.37 7.02
CA ILE A 56 -1.02 -4.86 7.75
C ILE A 56 -2.24 -4.92 6.85
N LYS A 57 -3.23 -5.74 7.22
CA LYS A 57 -4.49 -5.84 6.47
C LYS A 57 -5.24 -4.50 6.48
N PRO A 58 -6.03 -4.17 5.44
CA PRO A 58 -6.79 -2.91 5.39
C PRO A 58 -7.61 -2.71 6.67
N GLN A 59 -7.48 -1.54 7.28
CA GLN A 59 -8.27 -1.14 8.45
C GLN A 59 -9.01 0.16 8.15
N ALA A 60 -10.24 0.27 8.64
CA ALA A 60 -11.12 1.44 8.43
C ALA A 60 -10.65 2.73 9.13
N HIS A 61 -9.73 2.64 10.09
CA HIS A 61 -9.21 3.81 10.79
C HIS A 61 -8.04 4.43 9.99
N ARG A 62 -8.12 5.74 9.69
CA ARG A 62 -7.09 6.51 8.96
C ARG A 62 -5.69 6.23 9.52
N LEU A 63 -4.78 5.75 8.67
CA LEU A 63 -3.37 5.66 8.99
C LEU A 63 -2.75 7.07 8.99
N LYS A 64 -2.04 7.42 10.07
CA LYS A 64 -1.23 8.64 10.13
C LYS A 64 0.24 8.28 9.95
N PRO A 65 0.90 8.67 8.85
CA PRO A 65 2.35 8.47 8.69
C PRO A 65 3.14 9.40 9.63
N MET A 66 4.20 8.88 10.26
CA MET A 66 5.22 9.62 11.02
C MET A 66 6.62 9.05 10.70
N ASN A 67 7.67 9.86 10.88
CA ASN A 67 9.06 9.71 10.39
C ASN A 67 9.76 8.33 10.51
N SER A 68 9.21 7.34 11.21
CA SER A 68 9.83 6.03 11.40
C SER A 68 8.83 4.86 11.49
N GLY A 69 7.59 5.04 11.03
CA GLY A 69 6.56 4.00 11.10
C GLY A 69 5.15 4.50 10.82
N VAL A 70 4.21 3.55 10.72
CA VAL A 70 2.79 3.83 10.47
C VAL A 70 2.01 3.66 11.77
N TYR A 71 1.35 4.74 12.26
CA TYR A 71 0.64 4.72 13.55
C TYR A 71 -0.81 4.24 13.41
N PHE A 72 -1.18 3.26 14.25
CA PHE A 72 -2.57 2.91 14.56
C PHE A 72 -2.86 3.27 16.01
N GLY A 73 -3.69 4.28 16.27
CA GLY A 73 -4.39 4.45 17.57
C GLY A 73 -3.56 4.17 18.84
N GLY A 74 -2.32 4.67 18.93
CA GLY A 74 -1.47 4.50 20.12
C GLY A 74 -0.60 3.23 20.18
N LEU A 75 -0.62 2.38 19.16
CA LEU A 75 0.29 1.24 19.03
C LEU A 75 1.33 1.52 17.93
N SER A 76 2.60 1.56 18.35
CA SER A 76 3.75 1.58 17.46
C SER A 76 4.07 0.14 17.06
N PHE A 77 3.99 -0.18 15.76
CA PHE A 77 4.59 -1.38 15.22
C PHE A 77 5.91 -0.97 14.59
N GLY A 78 7.02 -1.50 15.11
CA GLY A 78 8.29 -1.47 14.37
C GLY A 78 8.07 -2.27 13.09
N LEU A 79 8.18 -1.61 11.94
CA LEU A 79 8.35 -2.26 10.64
C LEU A 79 9.82 -2.62 10.49
#